data_AF-A0A1I3I2R3-F1
#
_entry.id   AF-A0A1I3I2R3-F1
#
_cell.length_a   1.000
_cell.length_b   1.000
_cell.length_c   1.000
_cell.angle_alpha   90.00
_cell.angle_beta   90.00
_cell.angle_gamma   90.00
#
_symmetry.space_group_name_H-M   'P 1'
#
loop_
_entity.id
_entity.type
_entity.pdbx_description
1 polymer ?
#
loop_
_entity_poly.entity_id
_entity_poly.type
_entity_poly.pdbx_seq_one_letter_code
_entity_poly.pdbx_strand_id
1 'polypeptide(L)'
;MKKNLKEHHEKTFGKDESYETFVNEIKSMAEGIMQLSLQAVQIYTPIVNRIISDTSATQHEVEYLMDFMLSLCYTEEFTNLFKKLCRGIFPRFPDTVYCYAKYYFEEYEDDFENLDISEKFLRENKFI
;
A
#
# COMPACT_ATOMS: atom_id res chain seq x y z
N MET A 1 17.84 25.63 -35.47
CA MET A 1 18.44 24.28 -35.43
C MET A 1 18.11 23.64 -34.09
N LYS A 2 17.01 22.89 -34.01
CA LYS A 2 16.70 22.04 -32.86
C LYS A 2 17.37 20.69 -33.12
N LYS A 3 18.49 20.40 -32.45
CA LYS A 3 19.04 19.04 -32.42
C LYS A 3 18.06 18.18 -31.61
N ASN A 4 17.50 17.17 -32.24
CA ASN A 4 16.59 16.21 -31.60
C ASN A 4 17.32 15.50 -30.45
N LEU A 5 16.82 15.64 -29.22
CA LEU A 5 17.35 14.95 -28.03
C LEU A 5 17.39 13.42 -28.18
N LYS A 6 16.63 12.84 -29.12
CA LYS A 6 16.67 11.41 -29.45
C LYS A 6 17.99 10.97 -30.08
N GLU A 7 18.67 11.82 -30.84
CA GLU A 7 19.90 11.43 -31.56
C GLU A 7 21.15 11.39 -30.67
N HIS A 8 21.09 11.99 -29.47
CA HIS A 8 22.25 12.03 -28.58
C HIS A 8 22.38 10.79 -27.68
N HIS A 9 21.29 10.02 -27.50
CA HIS A 9 21.31 8.80 -26.70
C HIS A 9 21.74 7.55 -27.49
N GLU A 10 21.54 7.51 -28.81
CA GLU A 10 21.91 6.34 -29.64
C GLU A 10 23.41 6.23 -29.94
N LYS A 11 24.20 7.29 -29.75
CA LYS A 11 25.61 7.31 -30.17
C LYS A 11 26.65 7.05 -29.08
N THR A 12 26.28 7.02 -27.81
CA THR A 12 27.25 6.94 -26.69
C THR A 12 27.17 5.67 -25.86
N PHE A 13 26.13 4.85 -26.00
CA PHE A 13 26.03 3.58 -25.28
C PHE A 13 25.60 2.49 -26.27
N GLY A 14 26.58 1.78 -26.84
CA GLY A 14 26.28 0.42 -27.31
C GLY A 14 25.69 -0.37 -26.14
N LYS A 15 24.79 -1.33 -26.40
CA LYS A 15 24.19 -2.23 -25.41
C LYS A 15 25.22 -2.59 -24.33
N ASP A 16 25.18 -1.89 -23.21
CA ASP A 16 26.07 -2.15 -22.10
C ASP A 16 25.43 -3.33 -21.36
N GLU A 17 25.96 -4.52 -21.63
CA GLU A 17 25.48 -5.77 -21.03
C GLU A 17 25.44 -5.67 -19.49
N SER A 18 26.29 -4.83 -18.89
CA SER A 18 26.28 -4.54 -17.45
C SER A 18 25.06 -3.72 -17.03
N TYR A 19 24.64 -2.72 -17.81
CA TYR A 19 23.46 -1.91 -17.52
C TYR A 19 22.18 -2.72 -17.68
N GLU A 20 22.07 -3.50 -18.75
CA GLU A 20 20.91 -4.39 -18.96
C GLU A 20 20.80 -5.45 -17.86
N THR A 21 21.93 -6.04 -17.45
CA THR A 21 21.96 -6.99 -16.32
C THR A 21 21.46 -6.34 -15.04
N PHE A 22 21.98 -5.16 -14.68
CA PHE A 22 21.56 -4.43 -13.49
C PHE A 22 20.06 -4.10 -13.48
N VAL A 23 19.52 -3.62 -14.62
CA VAL A 23 18.08 -3.34 -14.75
C VAL A 23 17.25 -4.62 -14.60
N ASN A 24 17.70 -5.75 -15.13
CA ASN A 24 17.00 -7.03 -15.00
C ASN A 24 17.02 -7.57 -13.57
N GLU A 25 18.12 -7.39 -12.84
CA GLU A 25 18.20 -7.74 -11.42
C GLU A 25 17.23 -6.90 -10.57
N ILE A 26 17.13 -5.59 -10.81
CA ILE A 26 16.14 -4.73 -10.15
C ILE A 26 14.71 -5.19 -10.45
N LYS A 27 14.40 -5.51 -11.72
CA LYS A 27 13.08 -6.02 -12.10
C LYS A 27 12.75 -7.32 -11.37
N SER A 28 13.70 -8.25 -11.32
CA SER A 28 13.53 -9.52 -10.62
C SER A 28 13.29 -9.33 -9.12
N MET A 29 13.99 -8.38 -8.49
CA MET A 29 13.74 -8.00 -7.09
C MET A 29 12.33 -7.43 -6.90
N ALA A 30 11.91 -6.51 -7.77
CA ALA A 30 10.58 -5.91 -7.72
C ALA A 30 9.48 -6.96 -7.89
N GLU A 31 9.63 -7.89 -8.84
CA GLU A 31 8.74 -9.03 -9.02
C GLU A 31 8.67 -9.92 -7.78
N GLY A 32 9.82 -10.19 -7.15
CA GLY A 32 9.89 -10.94 -5.88
C GLY A 32 9.11 -10.26 -4.76
N ILE A 33 9.22 -8.94 -4.61
CA ILE A 33 8.46 -8.16 -3.63
C ILE A 33 6.96 -8.24 -3.92
N MET A 34 6.54 -8.12 -5.17
CA MET A 34 5.12 -8.27 -5.54
C MET A 34 4.58 -9.66 -5.20
N GLN A 35 5.33 -10.73 -5.48
CA GLN A 35 4.92 -12.10 -5.14
C GLN A 35 4.80 -12.31 -3.62
N LEU A 36 5.71 -11.76 -2.82
CA LEU A 36 5.62 -11.80 -1.36
C LEU A 36 4.38 -11.06 -0.85
N SER A 37 4.06 -9.90 -1.45
CA SER A 37 2.85 -9.17 -1.12
C SER A 37 1.59 -9.98 -1.43
N LEU A 38 1.53 -10.67 -2.58
CA LEU A 38 0.39 -11.52 -2.92
C LEU A 38 0.23 -12.69 -1.94
N GLN A 39 1.33 -13.29 -1.49
CA GLN A 39 1.31 -14.32 -0.44
C GLN A 39 0.81 -13.73 0.89
N ALA A 40 1.25 -12.53 1.26
CA ALA A 40 0.77 -11.84 2.45
C ALA A 40 -0.74 -11.59 2.36
N VAL A 41 -1.27 -11.15 1.22
CA VAL A 41 -2.72 -11.03 1.01
C VAL A 41 -3.45 -12.34 1.29
N GLN A 42 -2.93 -13.47 0.79
CA GLN A 42 -3.53 -14.79 1.03
C GLN A 42 -3.54 -15.18 2.50
N ILE A 43 -2.45 -14.90 3.23
CA ILE A 43 -2.30 -15.21 4.66
C ILE A 43 -3.21 -14.33 5.52
N TYR A 44 -3.27 -13.02 5.24
CA TYR A 44 -3.98 -12.06 6.06
C TYR A 44 -5.49 -12.02 5.77
N THR A 45 -5.92 -12.39 4.55
CA THR A 45 -7.35 -12.41 4.18
C THR A 45 -8.24 -13.16 5.18
N PRO A 46 -7.95 -14.42 5.58
CA PRO A 46 -8.79 -15.12 6.55
C PRO A 46 -8.78 -14.45 7.93
N ILE A 47 -7.68 -13.82 8.34
CA ILE A 47 -7.57 -13.10 9.62
C ILE A 47 -8.45 -11.85 9.59
N VAL A 48 -8.36 -11.05 8.54
CA VAL A 48 -9.22 -9.88 8.32
C VAL A 48 -10.69 -10.30 8.30
N ASN A 49 -11.04 -11.36 7.59
CA ASN A 49 -12.41 -11.85 7.55
C ASN A 49 -12.92 -12.27 8.94
N ARG A 50 -12.09 -12.94 9.75
CA ARG A 50 -12.41 -13.29 11.14
C ARG A 50 -12.65 -12.04 11.99
N ILE A 51 -11.74 -11.07 11.95
CA ILE A 51 -11.87 -9.84 12.75
C ILE A 51 -13.13 -9.06 12.37
N ILE A 52 -13.49 -9.02 11.08
CA ILE A 52 -14.70 -8.35 10.62
C ILE A 52 -15.96 -9.08 11.10
N SER A 53 -16.01 -10.41 11.02
CA SER A 53 -17.20 -11.19 11.38
C SER A 53 -17.38 -11.41 12.88
N ASP A 54 -16.28 -11.47 13.63
CA ASP A 54 -16.28 -11.70 15.07
C ASP A 54 -16.40 -10.39 15.85
N THR A 55 -17.57 -10.17 16.43
CA THR A 55 -17.86 -8.99 17.27
C THR A 55 -17.16 -9.04 18.63
N SER A 56 -16.60 -10.19 19.03
CA SER A 56 -15.86 -10.36 20.28
C SER A 56 -14.38 -9.96 20.18
N ALA A 57 -13.87 -9.69 18.98
CA ALA A 57 -12.51 -9.19 18.77
C ALA A 57 -12.28 -7.91 19.58
N THR A 58 -11.21 -7.90 20.38
CA THR A 58 -10.89 -6.75 21.24
C THR A 58 -10.25 -5.62 20.44
N GLN A 59 -10.38 -4.38 20.92
CA GLN A 59 -9.68 -3.25 20.30
C GLN A 59 -8.17 -3.49 20.19
N HIS A 60 -7.54 -4.05 21.23
CA HIS A 60 -6.11 -4.35 21.22
C HIS A 60 -5.72 -5.38 20.13
N GLU A 61 -6.54 -6.41 19.93
CA GLU A 61 -6.33 -7.40 18.87
C GLU A 61 -6.45 -6.77 17.48
N VAL A 62 -7.40 -5.84 17.31
CA VAL A 62 -7.60 -5.08 16.07
C VAL A 62 -6.40 -4.18 15.80
N GLU A 63 -5.98 -3.38 16.77
CA GLU A 63 -4.83 -2.46 16.66
C GLU A 63 -3.55 -3.23 16.35
N TYR A 64 -3.31 -4.34 17.06
CA TYR A 64 -2.16 -5.22 16.80
C TYR A 64 -2.15 -5.70 15.34
N LEU A 65 -3.29 -6.16 14.79
CA LEU A 65 -3.37 -6.54 13.39
C LEU A 65 -3.11 -5.36 12.44
N MET A 66 -3.69 -4.19 12.75
CA MET A 66 -3.55 -3.00 11.92
C MET A 66 -2.10 -2.48 11.86
N ASP A 67 -1.34 -2.57 12.95
CA ASP A 67 0.09 -2.23 12.98
C ASP A 67 0.88 -3.05 11.95
N PHE A 68 0.70 -4.37 11.93
CA PHE A 68 1.37 -5.22 10.94
C PHE A 68 0.89 -4.95 9.53
N MET A 69 -0.42 -4.80 9.34
CA MET A 69 -0.97 -4.60 8.01
C MET A 69 -0.54 -3.27 7.39
N LEU A 70 -0.45 -2.20 8.18
CA LEU A 70 -0.04 -0.89 7.68
C LEU A 70 1.37 -0.94 7.10
N SER A 71 2.30 -1.66 7.75
CA SER A 71 3.69 -1.84 7.27
C SER A 71 3.81 -2.54 5.91
N LEU A 72 2.73 -3.14 5.41
CA LEU A 72 2.67 -3.91 4.17
C LEU A 72 1.87 -3.20 3.06
N CYS A 73 1.41 -1.96 3.27
CA CYS A 73 0.59 -1.21 2.32
C CYS A 73 1.38 -0.58 1.14
N TYR A 74 2.51 -1.19 0.75
CA TYR A 74 3.31 -0.76 -0.40
C TYR A 74 2.83 -1.32 -1.75
N THR A 75 1.79 -2.15 -1.75
CA THR A 75 1.11 -2.65 -2.97
C THR A 75 -0.37 -2.31 -2.94
N GLU A 76 -0.98 -2.24 -4.11
CA GLU A 76 -2.42 -1.99 -4.24
C GLU A 76 -3.25 -3.13 -3.63
N GLU A 77 -2.84 -4.39 -3.86
CA GLU A 77 -3.57 -5.56 -3.38
C GLU A 77 -3.61 -5.62 -1.85
N PHE A 78 -2.48 -5.36 -1.19
CA PHE A 78 -2.42 -5.37 0.27
C PHE A 78 -3.13 -4.16 0.87
N THR A 79 -2.98 -2.98 0.25
CA THR A 79 -3.71 -1.76 0.63
C THR A 79 -5.22 -1.96 0.56
N ASN A 80 -5.72 -2.65 -0.48
CA ASN A 80 -7.13 -2.96 -0.61
C ASN A 80 -7.63 -3.88 0.50
N LEU A 81 -6.81 -4.84 0.95
CA LEU A 81 -7.13 -5.70 2.09
C LEU A 81 -7.16 -4.91 3.42
N PHE A 82 -6.22 -3.98 3.61
CA PHE A 82 -6.23 -3.07 4.77
C PHE A 82 -7.46 -2.16 4.81
N LYS A 83 -7.81 -1.54 3.67
CA LYS A 83 -9.04 -0.74 3.55
C LYS A 83 -10.30 -1.60 3.79
N LYS A 84 -10.29 -2.88 3.40
CA LYS A 84 -11.39 -3.81 3.71
C LYS A 84 -11.55 -4.02 5.23
N LEU A 85 -10.44 -4.19 5.95
CA LEU A 85 -10.46 -4.27 7.41
C LEU A 85 -11.06 -2.98 7.99
N CYS A 86 -10.53 -1.82 7.61
CA CYS A 86 -11.00 -0.50 8.06
C CYS A 86 -12.53 -0.35 7.89
N ARG A 87 -13.05 -0.63 6.68
CA ARG A 87 -14.50 -0.61 6.39
C ARG A 87 -15.30 -1.54 7.31
N GLY A 88 -14.82 -2.76 7.52
CA GLY A 88 -15.55 -3.76 8.29
C GLY A 88 -15.55 -3.52 9.80
N ILE A 89 -14.52 -2.86 10.34
CA ILE A 89 -14.42 -2.56 11.77
C ILE A 89 -14.93 -1.17 12.13
N PHE A 90 -15.06 -0.25 11.17
CA PHE A 90 -15.47 1.14 11.39
C PHE A 90 -16.73 1.29 12.27
N PRO A 91 -17.80 0.48 12.13
CA PRO A 91 -18.97 0.60 12.99
C PRO A 91 -18.70 0.31 14.48
N ARG A 92 -17.63 -0.43 14.79
CA ARG A 92 -17.25 -0.82 16.16
C ARG A 92 -16.11 0.01 16.72
N PHE A 93 -15.14 0.36 15.88
CA PHE A 93 -13.90 1.04 16.27
C PHE A 93 -13.60 2.25 15.37
N PRO A 94 -14.49 3.26 15.32
CA PRO A 94 -14.32 4.39 14.42
C PRO A 94 -13.04 5.19 14.72
N ASP A 95 -12.76 5.46 16.00
CA ASP A 95 -11.56 6.21 16.43
C ASP A 95 -10.26 5.50 16.04
N THR A 96 -10.21 4.17 16.22
CA THR A 96 -9.09 3.35 15.75
C THR A 96 -8.91 3.50 14.24
N VAL A 97 -9.99 3.38 13.45
CA VAL A 97 -9.91 3.53 11.99
C VAL A 97 -9.42 4.93 11.60
N TYR A 98 -9.85 5.99 12.28
CA TYR A 98 -9.35 7.35 12.03
C TYR A 98 -7.85 7.46 12.28
N CYS A 99 -7.36 6.94 13.42
CA CYS A 99 -5.94 6.96 13.75
C CYS A 99 -5.10 6.26 12.67
N TYR A 100 -5.49 5.06 12.27
CA TYR A 100 -4.74 4.29 11.27
C TYR A 100 -4.90 4.80 9.85
N ALA A 101 -6.06 5.36 9.49
CA ALA A 101 -6.21 6.06 8.23
C ALA A 101 -5.26 7.26 8.18
N LYS A 102 -5.19 8.04 9.26
CA LYS A 102 -4.26 9.16 9.36
C LYS A 102 -2.81 8.70 9.14
N TYR A 103 -2.36 7.66 9.83
CA TYR A 103 -1.01 7.10 9.62
C TYR A 103 -0.78 6.60 8.19
N TYR A 104 -1.79 6.00 7.55
CA TYR A 104 -1.68 5.61 6.15
C TYR A 104 -1.44 6.80 5.23
N PHE A 105 -2.25 7.85 5.33
CA PHE A 105 -2.07 9.02 4.47
C PHE A 105 -0.74 9.71 4.78
N GLU A 106 -0.31 9.78 6.05
CA GLU A 106 0.99 10.33 6.45
C GLU A 106 2.18 9.56 5.83
N GLU A 107 2.11 8.24 5.77
CA GLU A 107 3.20 7.39 5.27
C GLU A 107 3.24 7.30 3.73
N TYR A 108 2.07 7.27 3.08
CA TYR A 108 1.96 6.87 1.67
C TYR A 108 1.51 7.99 0.71
N GLU A 109 1.11 9.16 1.21
CA GLU A 109 0.55 10.23 0.37
C GLU A 109 1.35 11.53 0.55
N ASP A 110 1.91 12.02 -0.56
CA ASP A 110 2.88 13.14 -0.55
C ASP A 110 2.31 14.45 0.04
N ASP A 111 1.01 14.72 -0.16
CA ASP A 111 0.35 15.97 0.22
C ASP A 111 -0.49 15.85 1.52
N PHE A 112 -0.18 14.87 2.38
CA PHE A 112 -0.95 14.57 3.58
C PHE A 112 -1.23 15.75 4.50
N GLU A 113 -0.27 16.68 4.67
CA GLU A 113 -0.40 17.84 5.55
C GLU A 113 -1.60 18.74 5.20
N ASN A 114 -2.07 18.69 3.95
CA ASN A 114 -3.20 19.47 3.46
C ASN A 114 -4.53 18.69 3.48
N LEU A 115 -4.51 17.41 3.88
CA LEU A 115 -5.69 16.56 3.91
C LEU A 115 -6.46 16.73 5.22
N ASP A 116 -7.74 17.08 5.12
CA ASP A 116 -8.68 16.97 6.24
C ASP A 116 -9.19 15.51 6.31
N ILE A 117 -8.51 14.67 7.10
CA ILE A 117 -8.88 13.26 7.30
C ILE A 117 -10.13 13.14 8.18
N SER A 118 -11.26 13.54 7.62
CA SER A 118 -12.61 13.43 8.22
C SER A 118 -13.35 12.19 7.71
N GLU A 119 -14.47 11.82 8.35
CA GLU A 119 -15.31 10.72 7.85
C GLU A 119 -15.71 10.92 6.38
N LYS A 120 -16.10 12.15 6.06
CA LYS A 120 -16.51 12.55 4.73
C LYS A 120 -15.38 12.30 3.73
N PHE A 121 -14.17 12.75 4.06
CA PHE A 121 -12.99 12.53 3.24
C PHE A 121 -12.72 11.04 3.03
N LEU A 122 -12.76 10.23 4.11
CA LEU A 122 -12.52 8.79 4.02
C LEU A 122 -13.57 8.09 3.15
N ARG A 123 -14.84 8.51 3.20
CA ARG A 123 -15.90 7.97 2.32
C ARG A 123 -15.75 8.40 0.87
N GLU A 124 -15.44 9.67 0.63
CA GLU A 124 -15.24 10.22 -0.73
C GLU A 124 -14.07 9.56 -1.46
N ASN A 125 -12.98 9.28 -0.72
CA ASN A 125 -11.81 8.56 -1.22
C ASN A 125 -11.97 7.04 -1.19
N LYS A 126 -13.18 6.54 -0.88
CA LYS A 126 -13.50 5.11 -0.76
C LYS A 126 -12.53 4.39 0.18
N PHE A 127 -12.01 5.05 1.20
CA PHE A 127 -11.18 4.43 2.24
C PHE A 127 -12.06 3.63 3.20
N ILE A 128 -13.17 4.23 3.65
CA ILE A 128 -14.24 3.58 4.43
C ILE A 128 -15.60 3.61 3.71
#